data_AF-A0A960D6R5-F1
#
_entry.id   AF-A0A960D6R5-F1
#
_cell.length_a   1.000
_cell.length_b   1.000
_cell.length_c   1.000
_cell.angle_alpha   90.00
_cell.angle_beta   90.00
_cell.angle_gamma   90.00
#
_symmetry.space_group_name_H-M   'P 1'
#
loop_
_entity.id
_entity.type
_entity.pdbx_description
1 polymer ?
#
loop_
_entity_poly.entity_id
_entity_poly.type
_entity_poly.pdbx_seq_one_letter_code
_entity_poly.pdbx_strand_id
1 'polypeptide(L)' 'MHAIEVAQTGGPEVLKYVERPKPTPRSDEVLIQADAIGVNYIDTYFRSGQYPRELPFVLG' A
#
# COMPACT_ATOMS: atom_id res chain seq x y z
N MET A 1 -11.26 7.06 1.98
CA MET A 1 -9.90 7.59 1.77
C MET A 1 -9.35 7.00 0.48
N HIS A 2 -8.45 7.70 -0.19
CA HIS A 2 -7.80 7.16 -1.38
C HIS A 2 -6.53 6.39 -1.00
N ALA A 3 -6.21 5.34 -1.74
CA ALA A 3 -5.03 4.50 -1.52
C ALA A 3 -4.48 3.95 -2.84
N ILE A 4 -3.23 3.49 -2.82
CA ILE A 4 -2.61 2.73 -3.91
C ILE A 4 -2.56 1.25 -3.49
N GLU A 5 -3.36 0.42 -4.15
CA GLU A 5 -3.49 -1.01 -3.84
C GLU A 5 -2.82 -1.89 -4.90
N VAL A 6 -2.24 -3.00 -4.43
CA VAL A 6 -1.71 -4.10 -5.23
C VAL A 6 -2.57 -5.33 -4.94
N ALA A 7 -3.43 -5.69 -5.89
CA ALA A 7 -4.27 -6.90 -5.80
C ALA A 7 -3.63 -8.13 -6.46
N GLN A 8 -2.64 -7.90 -7.34
CA GLN A 8 -1.79 -8.91 -7.96
C GLN A 8 -0.41 -8.31 -8.18
N THR A 9 0.65 -9.11 -8.07
CA THR A 9 2.02 -8.64 -8.30
C THR A 9 2.30 -8.40 -9.79
N GLY A 10 3.22 -7.49 -10.11
CA GLY A 10 3.59 -7.19 -11.50
C GLY A 10 4.39 -5.89 -11.69
N GLY A 11 4.35 -5.38 -12.92
CA GLY A 11 4.93 -4.08 -13.24
C GLY A 11 4.13 -2.92 -12.64
N PRO A 12 4.53 -1.66 -12.87
CA PRO A 12 3.85 -0.48 -12.33
C PRO A 12 2.34 -0.42 -12.62
N GLU A 13 1.87 -1.05 -13.70
CA GLU A 13 0.46 -1.10 -14.15
C GLU A 13 -0.52 -1.76 -13.16
N VAL A 14 0.02 -2.54 -12.20
CA VAL A 14 -0.79 -3.18 -11.14
C VAL A 14 -1.15 -2.21 -10.02
N LEU A 15 -0.50 -1.04 -9.93
CA LEU A 15 -0.83 -0.01 -8.93
C LEU A 15 -2.19 0.59 -9.24
N LYS A 16 -3.19 0.33 -8.39
CA LYS A 16 -4.55 0.86 -8.56
C LYS A 16 -4.84 1.95 -7.54
N TYR A 17 -5.26 3.11 -8.03
CA TYR A 17 -5.84 4.16 -7.20
C TYR A 17 -7.28 3.80 -6.87
N VAL A 18 -7.56 3.55 -5.59
CA VAL A 18 -8.83 3.03 -5.10
C VAL A 18 -9.37 3.86 -3.94
N GLU A 19 -10.69 3.82 -3.76
CA GLU A 19 -11.33 4.28 -2.53
C GLU A 19 -11.45 3.15 -1.52
N ARG A 20 -11.06 3.40 -0.27
CA ARG A 20 -11.20 2.47 0.86
C ARG A 20 -11.78 3.16 2.10
N PRO A 21 -12.40 2.41 3.03
CA PRO A 21 -12.76 2.95 4.33
C PRO A 21 -11.54 3.51 5.07
N LYS A 22 -11.75 4.57 5.86
CA LYS A 22 -10.70 5.08 6.76
C LYS A 22 -10.40 4.01 7.82
N PRO A 23 -9.13 3.66 8.08
CA PRO A 23 -8.81 2.64 9.06
C PRO A 23 -9.06 3.15 10.49
N THR A 24 -9.34 2.21 11.39
CA THR A 24 -9.44 2.44 12.83
C THR A 24 -8.22 1.80 13.49
N PRO A 25 -7.40 2.57 14.23
CA PRO A 25 -6.22 2.01 14.89
C PRO A 25 -6.61 1.10 16.06
N ARG A 26 -5.80 0.08 16.34
CA ARG A 26 -5.85 -0.64 17.62
C ARG A 26 -5.31 0.25 18.76
N SER A 27 -5.39 -0.25 20.00
CA SER A 27 -4.94 0.47 21.20
C SER A 27 -3.45 0.83 21.21
N ASP A 28 -2.64 0.11 20.44
CA ASP A 28 -1.19 0.25 20.31
C ASP A 28 -0.74 0.93 18.99
N GLU A 29 -1.69 1.42 18.20
CA GLU A 29 -1.43 2.04 16.89
C GLU A 29 -1.83 3.52 16.89
N VAL A 30 -1.28 4.27 15.94
CA VAL A 30 -1.67 5.66 15.68
C VAL A 30 -2.31 5.78 14.30
N LEU A 31 -3.31 6.65 14.19
CA LEU A 31 -3.91 6.99 12.90
C LEU A 31 -3.28 8.26 12.36
N ILE A 32 -2.51 8.12 11.27
CA ILE A 32 -1.80 9.23 10.63
C ILE A 32 -2.63 9.71 9.42
N GLN A 33 -2.87 11.02 9.36
CA GLN A 33 -3.26 11.68 8.12
C GLN A 33 -1.98 12.09 7.39
N ALA A 34 -1.69 11.42 6.27
CA ALA A 34 -0.45 11.64 5.53
C ALA A 34 -0.52 12.91 4.69
N ASP A 35 0.37 13.88 4.96
CA ASP A 35 0.58 15.06 4.12
C ASP A 35 1.64 14.81 3.04
N ALA A 36 2.58 13.89 3.30
CA ALA A 36 3.59 13.42 2.36
C ALA A 36 3.85 11.92 2.58
N ILE A 37 4.15 11.20 1.50
CA ILE A 37 4.45 9.76 1.51
C ILE A 37 5.76 9.54 0.77
N GLY A 38 6.70 8.82 1.39
CA GLY A 38 7.98 8.48 0.75
C GLY A 38 7.80 7.43 -0.34
N VAL A 39 8.61 7.52 -1.39
CA VAL A 39 8.71 6.49 -2.44
C VAL A 39 10.11 5.90 -2.35
N ASN A 40 10.19 4.60 -2.11
CA ASN A 40 11.45 3.88 -1.91
C ASN A 40 11.58 2.73 -2.92
N TYR A 41 12.81 2.33 -3.22
CA TYR A 41 13.05 1.24 -4.17
C TYR A 41 12.46 -0.10 -3.71
N ILE A 42 12.36 -0.31 -2.38
CA ILE A 42 11.78 -1.49 -1.78
C ILE A 42 10.29 -1.67 -2.13
N ASP A 43 9.58 -0.58 -2.40
CA ASP A 43 8.17 -0.62 -2.80
C ASP A 43 8.01 -1.41 -4.11
N THR A 44 9.01 -1.29 -5.00
CA THR A 44 9.02 -2.04 -6.26
C THR A 44 9.18 -3.53 -6.05
N TYR A 45 9.85 -3.96 -4.98
CA TYR A 45 10.08 -5.37 -4.67
C TYR A 45 8.81 -6.04 -4.18
N PHE A 46 8.04 -5.36 -3.32
CA PHE A 46 6.73 -5.84 -2.89
C PHE A 46 5.73 -5.83 -4.05
N ARG A 47 5.68 -4.75 -4.83
CA ARG A 47 4.78 -4.66 -6.00
C ARG A 47 5.09 -5.74 -7.05
N SER A 48 6.37 -5.99 -7.37
CA SER A 48 6.75 -7.00 -8.35
C SER A 48 6.60 -8.44 -7.85
N GLY A 49 6.43 -8.63 -6.54
CA GLY A 49 6.41 -9.94 -5.91
C GLY A 49 7.79 -10.53 -5.64
N GLN A 50 8.87 -9.77 -5.91
CA GLN A 50 10.23 -10.17 -5.52
C GLN A 50 10.32 -10.36 -4.00
N TYR A 51 9.62 -9.51 -3.24
CA TYR A 51 9.43 -9.67 -1.79
C TYR A 51 7.98 -10.13 -1.56
N PRO A 52 7.76 -11.38 -1.12
CA PRO A 52 6.41 -11.92 -0.93
C PRO A 52 5.64 -11.16 0.16
N ARG A 53 4.36 -10.92 -0.09
CA ARG A 53 3.40 -10.34 0.86
C ARG A 53 2.01 -10.89 0.56
N GLU A 54 1.16 -10.98 1.57
CA GLU A 54 -0.25 -11.34 1.39
C GLU A 54 -0.97 -10.28 0.54
N LEU A 55 -1.74 -10.75 -0.44
CA LEU A 55 -2.55 -9.92 -1.35
C LEU A 55 -4.03 -9.94 -0.93
N PRO A 56 -4.79 -8.85 -1.14
CA PRO A 56 -4.33 -7.54 -1.60
C PRO A 56 -3.70 -6.71 -0.48
N PHE A 57 -2.79 -5.80 -0.82
CA PHE A 57 -2.20 -4.86 0.14
C PHE A 57 -2.13 -3.42 -0.39
N VAL A 58 -2.16 -2.44 0.52
CA VAL A 58 -1.84 -1.04 0.21
C VAL A 58 -0.32 -0.89 0.23
N LEU A 59 0.25 -0.34 -0.84
CA LEU A 59 1.71 -0.15 -0.99
C LEU A 59 2.18 1.07 -0.20
N GLY A 60 3.37 0.97 0.39
CA GLY A 60 3.98 1.96 1.27
C GLY A 60 4.55 1.33 2.53
#